data_AF-A0A349KMR6-F1
#
_entry.id   AF-A0A349KMR6-F1
#
_cell.length_a   1.000
_cell.length_b   1.000
_cell.length_c   1.000
_cell.angle_alpha   90.00
_cell.angle_beta   90.00
_cell.angle_gamma   90.00
#
_symmetry.space_group_name_H-M   'P 1'
#
loop_
_entity.id
_entity.type
_entity.pdbx_description
1 polymer ?
#
loop_
_entity_poly.entity_id
_entity_poly.type
_entity_poly.pdbx_seq_one_letter_code
_entity_poly.pdbx_strand_id
1 'polypeptide(L)'
;MEYNTLPVIELDRVDDKPGITIDGKLDEPVWNDLPAHSQAVTLQPETLAEPTYPTHTKFFYTERGLYIGVFSEQPNDTLIARLTSRDQFISRDSISVTIDPSGEGLYAYWFAVNLGNSLSDGTVLPERQFSREWDGAWRGASSEVEGGWVAEYFLPWSMIAMPEQTGESRQIGFYISRSVSHLGERWGWPALPESGSRFMSALQPLSIDNITPTKQFTFYPYAATRYNVIDSEDDYKAGFDIFWRPSSNMQLTATVNPDFGNVESDDVVVNLTSFETFFPEKRPFFLEGQEIFRTTPRARTHGRGTPTILVNTRRIGSPPKGLDIDNLELTQLENNQPTELQGAAKITGQQGNWRYGVLAAVEDDTKIEGTINDLEVGLLQKGRDFSAARFLYESTTGNSRKGLGWITTLVSHPQEDAVVHGIDGHYLSEDGKWNIDGQTLYSDVDDVSGSGA
;
A
#
# COMPACT_ATOMS: atom_id res chain seq x y z
N MET A 1 25.22 -6.41 -15.33
CA MET A 1 24.73 -5.37 -16.26
C MET A 1 25.03 -4.03 -15.59
N GLU A 2 25.86 -3.20 -16.20
CA GLU A 2 26.02 -1.82 -15.75
C GLU A 2 24.71 -1.10 -16.06
N TYR A 3 23.93 -0.81 -15.03
CA TYR A 3 22.84 0.14 -15.14
C TYR A 3 23.49 1.51 -15.30
N ASN A 4 23.74 1.92 -16.55
CA ASN A 4 24.14 3.28 -16.85
C ASN A 4 23.14 4.22 -16.16
N THR A 5 23.65 5.28 -15.53
CA THR A 5 22.82 6.36 -14.98
C THR A 5 21.90 6.87 -16.10
N LEU A 6 20.60 6.59 -15.97
CA LEU A 6 19.60 7.05 -16.92
C LEU A 6 19.61 8.59 -16.94
N PRO A 7 19.52 9.23 -18.11
CA PRO A 7 19.49 10.68 -18.18
C PRO A 7 18.24 11.20 -17.48
N VAL A 8 18.34 12.30 -16.73
CA VAL A 8 17.18 12.96 -16.13
C VAL A 8 16.32 13.56 -17.24
N ILE A 9 15.01 13.31 -17.20
CA ILE A 9 14.05 13.90 -18.14
C ILE A 9 13.35 15.06 -17.43
N GLU A 10 13.53 16.28 -17.92
CA GLU A 10 12.77 17.45 -17.44
C GLU A 10 11.32 17.35 -17.92
N LEU A 11 10.37 17.40 -16.99
CA LEU A 11 8.94 17.42 -17.30
C LEU A 11 8.48 18.84 -17.64
N ASP A 12 7.58 18.95 -18.62
CA ASP A 12 6.91 20.20 -18.92
C ASP A 12 5.89 20.58 -17.84
N ARG A 13 5.98 21.82 -17.35
CA ARG A 13 4.99 22.43 -16.45
C ARG A 13 3.94 23.18 -17.25
N VAL A 14 2.67 22.86 -17.01
CA VAL A 14 1.52 23.48 -17.71
C VAL A 14 0.59 24.16 -16.69
N ASP A 15 0.82 25.44 -16.44
CA ASP A 15 0.08 26.18 -15.39
C ASP A 15 -1.30 26.69 -15.83
N ASP A 16 -1.50 26.90 -17.13
CA ASP A 16 -2.79 27.33 -17.67
C ASP A 16 -3.74 26.13 -17.75
N LYS A 17 -4.67 26.05 -16.80
CA LYS A 17 -5.76 25.04 -16.67
C LYS A 17 -6.23 24.53 -18.04
N PRO A 18 -5.63 23.47 -18.60
CA PRO A 18 -6.18 22.89 -19.78
C PRO A 18 -7.45 22.21 -19.27
N GLY A 19 -8.55 22.30 -20.01
CA GLY A 19 -9.80 21.63 -19.66
C GLY A 19 -9.67 20.11 -19.82
N ILE A 20 -8.67 19.51 -19.17
CA ILE A 20 -8.31 18.11 -19.32
C ILE A 20 -9.37 17.27 -18.66
N THR A 21 -9.95 16.40 -19.46
CA THR A 21 -10.94 15.45 -19.02
C THR A 21 -10.32 14.08 -19.17
N ILE A 22 -10.09 13.41 -18.04
CA ILE A 22 -9.53 12.06 -18.05
C ILE A 22 -10.58 11.09 -18.62
N ASP A 23 -10.52 10.90 -19.93
CA ASP A 23 -11.47 10.12 -20.72
C ASP A 23 -10.79 9.08 -21.64
N GLY A 24 -9.45 9.10 -21.66
CA GLY A 24 -8.65 8.12 -22.37
C GLY A 24 -8.58 8.37 -23.86
N LYS A 25 -8.71 9.61 -24.35
CA LYS A 25 -8.59 9.94 -25.79
C LYS A 25 -7.35 10.73 -26.19
N LEU A 26 -6.74 11.47 -25.26
CA LEU A 26 -5.60 12.37 -25.53
C LEU A 26 -5.88 13.38 -26.66
N ASP A 27 -7.10 13.90 -26.75
CA ASP A 27 -7.50 14.83 -27.80
C ASP A 27 -7.28 16.31 -27.40
N GLU A 28 -6.92 16.58 -26.15
CA GLU A 28 -6.61 17.92 -25.70
C GLU A 28 -5.32 18.46 -26.32
N PRO A 29 -5.27 19.77 -26.66
CA PRO A 29 -4.12 20.38 -27.35
C PRO A 29 -2.77 20.16 -26.66
N VAL A 30 -2.75 20.11 -25.32
CA VAL A 30 -1.53 19.92 -24.53
C VAL A 30 -0.77 18.65 -24.93
N TRP A 31 -1.48 17.59 -25.32
CA TRP A 31 -0.86 16.31 -25.68
C TRP A 31 -0.09 16.37 -27.01
N ASN A 32 -0.41 17.31 -27.90
CA ASN A 32 0.19 17.38 -29.23
C ASN A 32 1.65 17.84 -29.21
N ASP A 33 1.97 18.78 -28.31
CA ASP A 33 3.29 19.43 -28.27
C ASP A 33 4.30 18.69 -27.37
N LEU A 34 3.86 17.72 -26.58
CA LEU A 34 4.70 16.97 -25.65
C LEU A 34 5.56 15.91 -26.35
N PRO A 35 6.83 15.74 -25.94
CA PRO A 35 7.68 14.67 -26.43
C PRO A 35 7.12 13.30 -26.04
N ALA A 36 7.17 12.35 -26.99
CA ALA A 36 6.80 10.96 -26.74
C ALA A 36 8.04 10.11 -26.41
N HIS A 37 7.92 9.29 -25.37
CA HIS A 37 8.92 8.34 -24.91
C HIS A 37 8.48 6.90 -25.24
N SER A 38 9.27 6.20 -26.06
CA SER A 38 8.94 4.88 -26.62
C SER A 38 10.05 3.83 -26.46
N GLN A 39 10.87 3.94 -25.41
CA GLN A 39 12.07 3.12 -25.18
C GLN A 39 11.79 1.79 -24.44
N ALA A 40 10.57 1.25 -24.53
CA ALA A 40 10.22 -0.01 -23.88
C ALA A 40 10.98 -1.19 -24.50
N VAL A 41 11.27 -2.21 -23.68
CA VAL A 41 11.85 -3.50 -24.12
C VAL A 41 11.01 -4.66 -23.64
N THR A 42 11.16 -5.83 -24.25
CA THR A 42 10.45 -7.04 -23.83
C THR A 42 11.05 -7.63 -22.54
N LEU A 43 10.26 -7.58 -21.47
CA LEU A 43 10.60 -8.09 -20.12
C LEU A 43 10.05 -9.49 -19.87
N GLN A 44 8.97 -9.88 -20.55
CA GLN A 44 8.42 -11.23 -20.51
C GLN A 44 8.00 -11.64 -21.93
N PRO A 45 8.56 -12.74 -22.48
CA PRO A 45 9.78 -13.40 -22.03
C PRO A 45 10.96 -12.41 -21.99
N GLU A 46 11.94 -12.65 -21.12
CA GLU A 46 13.02 -11.68 -20.84
C GLU A 46 14.09 -11.63 -21.95
N THR A 47 13.70 -11.18 -23.15
CA THR A 47 14.59 -11.07 -24.32
C THR A 47 15.31 -9.73 -24.38
N LEU A 48 14.78 -8.71 -23.71
CA LEU A 48 15.24 -7.31 -23.77
C LEU A 48 15.28 -6.73 -25.20
N ALA A 49 14.56 -7.37 -26.13
CA ALA A 49 14.46 -6.93 -27.50
C ALA A 49 13.48 -5.74 -27.63
N GLU A 50 13.55 -5.05 -28.76
CA GLU A 50 12.57 -4.04 -29.13
C GLU A 50 11.18 -4.69 -29.28
N PRO A 51 10.13 -4.11 -28.68
CA PRO A 51 8.76 -4.61 -28.79
C PRO A 51 8.23 -4.60 -30.21
N THR A 52 7.29 -5.51 -30.49
CA THR A 52 6.64 -5.57 -31.82
C THR A 52 5.82 -4.31 -32.12
N TYR A 53 5.21 -3.71 -31.09
CA TYR A 53 4.43 -2.49 -31.23
C TYR A 53 4.95 -1.38 -30.31
N PRO A 54 5.20 -0.18 -30.81
CA PRO A 54 5.60 0.96 -29.98
C PRO A 54 4.58 1.29 -28.89
N THR A 55 5.09 1.82 -27.77
CA THR A 55 4.28 2.36 -26.67
C THR A 55 4.73 3.78 -26.41
N HIS A 56 3.92 4.76 -26.80
CA HIS A 56 4.26 6.18 -26.75
C HIS A 56 3.75 6.78 -25.45
N THR A 57 4.67 7.12 -24.55
CA THR A 57 4.36 7.72 -23.25
C THR A 57 4.63 9.22 -23.30
N LYS A 58 3.63 10.02 -22.95
CA LYS A 58 3.72 11.47 -22.77
C LYS A 58 3.36 11.82 -21.35
N PHE A 59 4.01 12.84 -20.80
CA PHE A 59 3.73 13.30 -19.45
C PHE A 59 3.99 14.79 -19.32
N PHE A 60 3.25 15.42 -18.42
CA PHE A 60 3.45 16.80 -17.99
C PHE A 60 2.84 16.93 -16.59
N TYR A 61 3.11 18.04 -15.91
CA TYR A 61 2.50 18.30 -14.62
C TYR A 61 1.97 19.72 -14.48
N THR A 62 1.13 19.88 -13.47
CA THR A 62 0.52 21.15 -13.07
C THR A 62 0.68 21.30 -11.56
N GLU A 63 0.23 22.42 -10.97
CA GLU A 63 0.13 22.55 -9.51
C GLU A 63 -0.80 21.52 -8.86
N ARG A 64 -1.68 20.86 -9.63
CA ARG A 64 -2.67 19.90 -9.11
C ARG A 64 -2.16 18.46 -9.05
N GLY A 65 -1.33 18.06 -10.00
CA GLY A 65 -0.96 16.66 -10.18
C GLY A 65 -0.13 16.39 -11.44
N LEU A 66 0.30 15.14 -11.54
CA LEU A 66 0.96 14.54 -12.71
C LEU A 66 -0.09 14.00 -13.67
N TYR A 67 0.11 14.23 -14.96
CA TYR A 67 -0.70 13.67 -16.04
C TYR A 67 0.17 12.78 -16.91
N ILE A 68 -0.35 11.61 -17.26
CA ILE A 68 0.36 10.61 -18.08
C ILE A 68 -0.59 10.13 -19.15
N GLY A 69 -0.20 10.29 -20.40
CA GLY A 69 -0.91 9.81 -21.57
C GLY A 69 -0.09 8.74 -22.26
N VAL A 70 -0.70 7.60 -22.56
CA VAL A 70 -0.01 6.48 -23.19
C VAL A 70 -0.80 6.02 -24.40
N PHE A 71 -0.24 6.20 -25.59
CA PHE A 71 -0.76 5.61 -26.81
C PHE A 71 -0.02 4.30 -27.10
N SER A 72 -0.77 3.21 -27.10
CA SER A 72 -0.27 1.85 -27.32
C SER A 72 -0.63 1.40 -28.73
N GLU A 73 0.35 1.43 -29.64
CA GLU A 73 0.14 0.91 -30.99
C GLU A 73 -0.17 -0.59 -30.91
N GLN A 74 -1.20 -1.03 -31.64
CA GLN A 74 -1.61 -2.43 -31.74
C GLN A 74 -2.66 -2.57 -32.84
N PRO A 75 -2.65 -3.64 -33.64
CA PRO A 75 -3.77 -3.95 -34.52
C PRO A 75 -5.08 -4.07 -33.72
N ASN A 76 -6.13 -3.36 -34.15
CA ASN A 76 -7.39 -3.31 -33.40
C ASN A 76 -8.03 -4.69 -33.21
N ASP A 77 -7.83 -5.63 -34.13
CA ASP A 77 -8.33 -7.00 -34.07
C ASP A 77 -7.60 -7.89 -33.04
N THR A 78 -6.46 -7.43 -32.51
CA THR A 78 -5.70 -8.15 -31.48
C THR A 78 -5.88 -7.57 -30.08
N LEU A 79 -6.66 -6.49 -29.92
CA LEU A 79 -6.96 -5.88 -28.63
C LEU A 79 -7.77 -6.83 -27.75
N ILE A 80 -7.36 -7.00 -26.49
CA ILE A 80 -8.10 -7.79 -25.51
C ILE A 80 -8.63 -6.89 -24.41
N ALA A 81 -9.86 -6.39 -24.59
CA ALA A 81 -10.59 -5.57 -23.63
C ALA A 81 -11.48 -6.44 -22.71
N ARG A 82 -11.44 -6.19 -21.39
CA ARG A 82 -12.33 -6.87 -20.43
C ARG A 82 -12.73 -5.93 -19.29
N LEU A 83 -14.04 -5.70 -19.13
CA LEU A 83 -14.58 -4.96 -17.99
C LEU A 83 -14.59 -5.84 -16.74
N THR A 84 -13.96 -5.37 -15.67
CA THR A 84 -13.98 -6.03 -14.36
C THR A 84 -14.10 -5.00 -13.25
N SER A 85 -14.45 -5.47 -12.04
CA SER A 85 -14.23 -4.70 -10.82
C SER A 85 -12.76 -4.27 -10.68
N ARG A 86 -12.52 -3.21 -9.88
CA ARG A 86 -11.19 -2.75 -9.48
C ARG A 86 -10.36 -3.91 -8.90
N ASP A 87 -9.05 -3.87 -9.11
CA ASP A 87 -8.07 -4.81 -8.51
C ASP A 87 -8.17 -6.30 -8.93
N GLN A 88 -8.94 -6.61 -9.98
CA GLN A 88 -9.03 -7.97 -10.54
C GLN A 88 -7.91 -8.27 -11.55
N PHE A 89 -7.29 -9.45 -11.48
CA PHE A 89 -6.19 -9.84 -12.39
C PHE A 89 -6.63 -10.95 -13.33
N ILE A 90 -6.89 -10.56 -14.58
CA ILE A 90 -7.16 -11.48 -15.69
C ILE A 90 -6.29 -11.07 -16.88
N SER A 91 -6.09 -11.98 -17.83
CA SER A 91 -5.44 -11.63 -19.09
C SER A 91 -6.26 -10.52 -19.79
N ARG A 92 -5.62 -9.41 -20.16
CA ARG A 92 -6.15 -8.31 -20.97
C ARG A 92 -5.01 -7.33 -21.25
N ASP A 93 -5.22 -6.43 -22.19
CA ASP A 93 -4.23 -5.38 -22.41
C ASP A 93 -4.26 -4.41 -21.22
N SER A 94 -3.09 -4.05 -20.70
CA SER A 94 -2.98 -3.23 -19.51
C SER A 94 -1.70 -2.41 -19.51
N ILE A 95 -1.77 -1.18 -19.01
CA ILE A 95 -0.61 -0.36 -18.71
C ILE A 95 -0.55 -0.16 -17.21
N SER A 96 0.65 -0.32 -16.66
CA SER A 96 0.94 0.04 -15.29
C SER A 96 2.08 1.04 -15.20
N VAL A 97 1.96 1.99 -14.28
CA VAL A 97 2.97 2.99 -13.97
C VAL A 97 3.37 2.87 -12.51
N THR A 98 4.66 3.00 -12.22
CA THR A 98 5.20 3.14 -10.87
C THR A 98 5.82 4.53 -10.73
N ILE A 99 5.43 5.26 -9.69
CA ILE A 99 5.96 6.59 -9.34
C ILE A 99 6.61 6.55 -7.97
N ASP A 100 7.91 6.81 -7.91
CA ASP A 100 8.65 7.10 -6.68
C ASP A 100 8.73 8.62 -6.49
N PRO A 101 7.98 9.21 -5.55
CA PRO A 101 7.94 10.65 -5.35
C PRO A 101 9.20 11.22 -4.70
N SER A 102 10.04 10.36 -4.13
CA SER A 102 11.29 10.73 -3.47
C SER A 102 12.49 10.72 -4.42
N GLY A 103 12.45 9.86 -5.44
CA GLY A 103 13.60 9.56 -6.30
C GLY A 103 14.69 8.70 -5.63
N GLU A 104 14.48 8.29 -4.38
CA GLU A 104 15.47 7.56 -3.57
C GLU A 104 15.27 6.03 -3.61
N GLY A 105 14.26 5.53 -4.31
CA GLY A 105 13.93 4.11 -4.39
C GLY A 105 13.44 3.51 -3.06
N LEU A 106 12.95 4.35 -2.13
CA LEU A 106 12.54 3.95 -0.77
C LEU A 106 11.04 3.63 -0.64
N TYR A 107 10.21 4.24 -1.48
CA TYR A 107 8.77 4.06 -1.49
C TYR A 107 8.17 4.59 -2.79
N ALA A 108 7.25 3.84 -3.41
CA ALA A 108 6.54 4.28 -4.59
C ALA A 108 5.07 3.88 -4.55
N TYR A 109 4.31 4.47 -5.47
CA TYR A 109 2.95 4.10 -5.78
C TYR A 109 2.92 3.39 -7.13
N TRP A 110 2.09 2.36 -7.24
CA TRP A 110 1.83 1.63 -8.47
C TRP A 110 0.38 1.83 -8.88
N PHE A 111 0.16 2.09 -10.16
CA PHE A 111 -1.15 2.33 -10.74
C PHE A 111 -1.27 1.51 -12.02
N ALA A 112 -2.44 0.93 -12.28
CA ALA A 112 -2.72 0.24 -13.53
C ALA A 112 -4.07 0.65 -14.09
N VAL A 113 -4.07 0.91 -15.40
CA VAL A 113 -5.27 1.10 -16.21
C VAL A 113 -5.31 -0.05 -17.19
N ASN A 114 -6.42 -0.76 -17.21
CA ASN A 114 -6.63 -1.87 -18.13
C ASN A 114 -7.51 -1.41 -19.29
N LEU A 115 -7.37 -2.07 -20.44
CA LEU A 115 -8.28 -1.89 -21.55
C LEU A 115 -9.66 -2.44 -21.16
N GLY A 116 -10.64 -1.53 -21.03
CA GLY A 116 -11.93 -1.80 -20.38
C GLY A 116 -12.18 -0.98 -19.11
N ASN A 117 -11.41 0.08 -18.87
CA ASN A 117 -11.57 1.06 -17.78
C ASN A 117 -11.47 0.53 -16.34
N SER A 118 -11.03 -0.71 -16.12
CA SER A 118 -10.77 -1.18 -14.76
C SER A 118 -9.44 -0.63 -14.24
N LEU A 119 -9.46 -0.09 -13.03
CA LEU A 119 -8.29 0.48 -12.35
C LEU A 119 -7.70 -0.51 -11.34
N SER A 120 -6.42 -0.36 -11.04
CA SER A 120 -5.80 -1.02 -9.89
C SER A 120 -4.69 -0.16 -9.33
N ASP A 121 -4.43 -0.27 -8.04
CA ASP A 121 -3.36 0.48 -7.41
C ASP A 121 -2.75 -0.22 -6.19
N GLY A 122 -1.74 0.44 -5.64
CA GLY A 122 -0.97 -0.10 -4.55
C GLY A 122 0.32 0.66 -4.33
N THR A 123 1.17 0.08 -3.49
CA THR A 123 2.46 0.66 -3.12
C THR A 123 3.58 -0.31 -3.45
N VAL A 124 4.75 0.23 -3.71
CA VAL A 124 5.96 -0.55 -3.98
C VAL A 124 6.98 -0.20 -2.93
N LEU A 125 7.29 -1.18 -2.09
CA LEU A 125 8.44 -1.14 -1.21
C LEU A 125 9.71 -1.48 -2.01
N PRO A 126 10.89 -1.12 -1.49
CA PRO A 126 12.12 -1.11 -2.25
C PRO A 126 12.47 -2.41 -2.97
N GLU A 127 13.18 -2.25 -4.07
CA GLU A 127 13.31 -3.21 -5.14
C GLU A 127 11.96 -3.63 -5.73
N ARG A 128 11.33 -4.75 -5.37
CA ARG A 128 10.18 -5.24 -6.16
C ARG A 128 9.06 -5.82 -5.31
N GLN A 129 8.75 -5.14 -4.21
CA GLN A 129 7.78 -5.56 -3.20
C GLN A 129 6.46 -4.82 -3.37
N PHE A 130 5.54 -5.39 -4.13
CA PHE A 130 4.23 -4.79 -4.39
C PHE A 130 3.23 -5.14 -3.29
N SER A 131 2.43 -4.16 -2.90
CA SER A 131 1.30 -4.28 -2.00
C SER A 131 0.08 -3.65 -2.65
N ARG A 132 -1.09 -4.30 -2.59
CA ARG A 132 -2.36 -3.82 -3.17
C ARG A 132 -3.31 -3.26 -2.12
N GLU A 133 -2.79 -3.01 -0.94
CA GLU A 133 -3.60 -2.64 0.22
C GLU A 133 -3.88 -1.13 0.26
N TRP A 134 -3.16 -0.34 -0.56
CA TRP A 134 -3.35 1.09 -0.65
C TRP A 134 -4.34 1.45 -1.77
N ASP A 135 -5.30 2.30 -1.45
CA ASP A 135 -6.29 2.84 -2.39
C ASP A 135 -6.15 4.37 -2.47
N GLY A 136 -5.77 4.87 -3.65
CA GLY A 136 -5.57 6.28 -3.92
C GLY A 136 -6.75 6.97 -4.59
N ALA A 137 -6.92 8.25 -4.28
CA ALA A 137 -7.88 9.12 -4.99
C ALA A 137 -7.31 9.66 -6.32
N TRP A 138 -7.02 8.79 -7.28
CA TRP A 138 -6.58 9.14 -8.63
C TRP A 138 -7.66 8.90 -9.68
N ARG A 139 -7.41 9.34 -10.92
CA ARG A 139 -8.30 9.09 -12.05
C ARG A 139 -7.53 8.44 -13.18
N GLY A 140 -8.13 7.42 -13.78
CA GLY A 140 -7.61 6.80 -14.98
C GLY A 140 -8.74 6.47 -15.95
N ALA A 141 -8.42 6.48 -17.23
CA ALA A 141 -9.34 6.08 -18.29
C ALA A 141 -8.59 5.38 -19.41
N SER A 142 -9.27 4.47 -20.11
CA SER A 142 -8.79 3.84 -21.32
C SER A 142 -9.87 3.81 -22.40
N SER A 143 -9.43 3.92 -23.65
CA SER A 143 -10.30 3.77 -24.80
C SER A 143 -9.57 3.10 -25.96
N GLU A 144 -10.33 2.40 -26.80
CA GLU A 144 -9.84 1.92 -28.08
C GLU A 144 -9.85 3.07 -29.09
N VAL A 145 -8.78 3.18 -29.86
CA VAL A 145 -8.63 4.22 -30.91
C VAL A 145 -8.14 3.56 -32.19
N GLU A 146 -8.12 4.31 -33.30
CA GLU A 146 -7.55 3.80 -34.54
C GLU A 146 -6.04 3.49 -34.35
N GLY A 147 -5.63 2.28 -34.72
CA GLY A 147 -4.23 1.86 -34.63
C GLY A 147 -3.77 1.41 -33.23
N GLY A 148 -4.68 1.31 -32.25
CA GLY A 148 -4.35 0.79 -30.93
C GLY A 148 -5.32 1.19 -29.85
N TRP A 149 -4.78 1.54 -28.68
CA TRP A 149 -5.57 1.99 -27.54
C TRP A 149 -4.80 3.01 -26.71
N VAL A 150 -5.54 3.75 -25.88
CA VAL A 150 -5.00 4.80 -25.04
C VAL A 150 -5.26 4.49 -23.57
N ALA A 151 -4.31 4.81 -22.72
CA ALA A 151 -4.50 4.95 -21.28
C ALA A 151 -4.11 6.37 -20.85
N GLU A 152 -4.93 6.96 -19.99
CA GLU A 152 -4.73 8.30 -19.46
C GLU A 152 -4.82 8.26 -17.93
N TYR A 153 -3.92 8.96 -17.25
CA TYR A 153 -3.80 9.00 -15.79
C TYR A 153 -3.73 10.45 -15.31
N PHE A 154 -4.44 10.73 -14.23
CA PHE A 154 -4.25 11.92 -13.42
C PHE A 154 -3.98 11.52 -11.97
N LEU A 155 -2.78 11.88 -11.50
CA LEU A 155 -2.29 11.57 -10.16
C LEU A 155 -2.19 12.88 -9.35
N PRO A 156 -3.16 13.19 -8.47
CA PRO A 156 -3.11 14.41 -7.67
C PRO A 156 -1.90 14.42 -6.73
N TRP A 157 -1.23 15.55 -6.60
CA TRP A 157 -0.10 15.67 -5.65
C TRP A 157 -0.54 15.51 -4.20
N SER A 158 -1.80 15.81 -3.89
CA SER A 158 -2.37 15.66 -2.55
C SER A 158 -2.48 14.21 -2.07
N MET A 159 -2.57 13.24 -2.98
CA MET A 159 -2.65 11.82 -2.58
C MET A 159 -1.27 11.16 -2.40
N ILE A 160 -0.21 11.79 -2.91
CA ILE A 160 1.14 11.25 -2.93
C ILE A 160 1.92 11.80 -1.73
N ALA A 161 2.42 10.93 -0.86
CA ALA A 161 3.37 11.33 0.16
C ALA A 161 4.68 11.76 -0.50
N MET A 162 5.10 12.99 -0.24
CA MET A 162 6.24 13.61 -0.90
C MET A 162 7.21 14.12 0.16
N PRO A 163 8.42 13.57 0.30
CA PRO A 163 9.40 14.11 1.24
C PRO A 163 9.65 15.59 0.99
N GLU A 164 9.98 16.38 2.00
CA GLU A 164 10.47 17.75 1.75
C GLU A 164 11.82 17.67 1.04
N GLN A 165 12.03 18.50 0.02
CA GLN A 165 13.31 18.59 -0.68
C GLN A 165 13.82 20.03 -0.66
N THR A 166 15.12 20.18 -0.48
CA THR A 166 15.84 21.45 -0.61
C THR A 166 16.31 21.62 -2.05
N GLY A 167 15.86 22.67 -2.74
CA GLY A 167 16.26 22.97 -4.12
C GLY A 167 15.14 23.59 -4.96
N GLU A 168 15.47 24.02 -6.17
CA GLU A 168 14.49 24.56 -7.13
C GLU A 168 13.76 23.45 -7.90
N SER A 169 14.41 22.29 -8.10
CA SER A 169 13.85 21.12 -8.76
C SER A 169 13.92 19.86 -7.90
N ARG A 170 12.97 18.96 -8.12
CA ARG A 170 12.81 17.64 -7.49
C ARG A 170 12.99 16.55 -8.53
N GLN A 171 13.64 15.46 -8.15
CA GLN A 171 13.66 14.23 -8.95
C GLN A 171 12.66 13.21 -8.40
N ILE A 172 11.89 12.62 -9.30
CA ILE A 172 10.99 11.48 -9.03
C ILE A 172 11.41 10.29 -9.90
N GLY A 173 11.18 9.08 -9.43
CA GLY A 173 11.40 7.87 -10.20
C GLY A 173 10.15 7.46 -10.98
N PHE A 174 10.32 7.05 -12.24
CA PHE A 174 9.26 6.58 -13.12
C PHE A 174 9.57 5.21 -13.70
N TYR A 175 8.54 4.37 -13.79
CA TYR A 175 8.57 3.15 -14.59
C TYR A 175 7.20 2.91 -15.21
N ILE A 176 7.21 2.41 -16.43
CA ILE A 176 6.00 1.97 -17.13
C ILE A 176 6.16 0.52 -17.58
N SER A 177 5.07 -0.23 -17.52
CA SER A 177 4.96 -1.55 -18.11
C SER A 177 3.66 -1.72 -18.86
N ARG A 178 3.72 -2.36 -20.02
CA ARG A 178 2.56 -2.72 -20.83
C ARG A 178 2.48 -4.24 -20.92
N SER A 179 1.33 -4.81 -20.64
CA SER A 179 1.03 -6.22 -20.94
C SER A 179 0.25 -6.28 -22.26
N VAL A 180 0.73 -7.11 -23.19
CA VAL A 180 0.13 -7.33 -24.52
C VAL A 180 -0.39 -8.75 -24.56
N SER A 181 -1.68 -8.89 -24.27
CA SER A 181 -2.24 -10.19 -23.89
C SER A 181 -2.33 -11.18 -25.03
N HIS A 182 -2.52 -10.73 -26.27
CA HIS A 182 -2.59 -11.66 -27.42
C HIS A 182 -1.23 -12.29 -27.75
N LEU A 183 -0.12 -11.61 -27.43
CA LEU A 183 1.24 -12.15 -27.56
C LEU A 183 1.69 -12.89 -26.28
N GLY A 184 1.00 -12.66 -25.16
CA GLY A 184 1.45 -13.13 -23.84
C GLY A 184 2.74 -12.46 -23.39
N GLU A 185 2.99 -11.24 -23.85
CA GLU A 185 4.22 -10.50 -23.58
C GLU A 185 4.02 -9.36 -22.58
N ARG A 186 5.09 -9.01 -21.86
CA ARG A 186 5.17 -7.81 -21.04
C ARG A 186 6.36 -6.99 -21.47
N TRP A 187 6.11 -5.71 -21.71
CA TRP A 187 7.10 -4.73 -22.10
C TRP A 187 7.26 -3.69 -21.00
N GLY A 188 8.41 -3.05 -20.89
CA GLY A 188 8.59 -1.98 -19.90
C GLY A 188 9.77 -1.07 -20.16
N TRP A 189 9.71 0.11 -19.55
CA TRP A 189 10.71 1.16 -19.60
C TRP A 189 10.85 1.81 -18.21
N PRO A 190 12.08 1.94 -17.67
CA PRO A 190 13.34 1.41 -18.19
C PRO A 190 13.41 -0.13 -18.19
N ALA A 191 14.46 -0.68 -18.81
CA ALA A 191 14.70 -2.13 -18.92
C ALA A 191 15.03 -2.75 -17.55
N LEU A 192 13.98 -3.07 -16.78
CA LEU A 192 14.07 -3.64 -15.43
C LEU A 192 13.55 -5.09 -15.41
N PRO A 193 14.36 -6.06 -15.87
CA PRO A 193 13.99 -7.48 -15.90
C PRO A 193 13.67 -8.05 -14.52
N GLU A 194 12.81 -9.06 -14.46
CA GLU A 194 12.46 -9.73 -13.21
C GLU A 194 13.61 -10.55 -12.63
N SER A 195 14.53 -11.03 -13.47
CA SER A 195 15.76 -11.70 -13.03
C SER A 195 16.73 -10.76 -12.29
N GLY A 196 16.57 -9.44 -12.45
CA GLY A 196 17.40 -8.42 -11.83
C GLY A 196 17.08 -8.24 -10.34
N SER A 197 18.12 -7.98 -9.55
CA SER A 197 17.98 -7.61 -8.13
C SER A 197 17.46 -6.18 -7.93
N ARG A 198 17.38 -5.39 -9.00
CA ARG A 198 17.00 -3.98 -8.98
C ARG A 198 15.65 -3.70 -9.59
N PHE A 199 14.95 -2.73 -9.03
CA PHE A 199 13.81 -2.09 -9.67
C PHE A 199 13.62 -0.65 -9.18
N MET A 200 13.21 -0.45 -7.91
CA MET A 200 12.98 0.89 -7.35
C MET A 200 14.20 1.81 -7.42
N SER A 201 15.41 1.27 -7.18
CA SER A 201 16.66 2.03 -7.23
C SER A 201 17.15 2.34 -8.65
N ALA A 202 16.45 1.87 -9.69
CA ALA A 202 16.84 2.01 -11.08
C ALA A 202 15.69 2.53 -11.97
N LEU A 203 14.70 3.18 -11.37
CA LEU A 203 13.63 3.86 -12.09
C LEU A 203 14.19 5.02 -12.93
N GLN A 204 13.47 5.41 -13.98
CA GLN A 204 13.82 6.54 -14.82
C GLN A 204 13.67 7.84 -14.02
N PRO A 205 14.73 8.64 -13.80
CA PRO A 205 14.60 9.91 -13.11
C PRO A 205 13.88 10.93 -14.01
N LEU A 206 12.84 11.55 -13.46
CA LEU A 206 12.15 12.70 -14.02
C LEU A 206 12.34 13.91 -13.09
N SER A 207 12.54 15.09 -13.65
CA SER A 207 12.71 16.34 -12.90
C SER A 207 11.46 17.20 -13.01
N ILE A 208 10.99 17.70 -11.87
CA ILE A 208 9.86 18.63 -11.73
C ILE A 208 10.29 19.84 -10.91
N ASP A 209 9.80 21.02 -11.27
CA ASP A 209 9.99 22.22 -10.47
C ASP A 209 9.21 22.12 -9.15
N ASN A 210 9.65 22.89 -8.16
CA ASN A 210 9.15 22.79 -6.80
C ASN A 210 7.61 22.94 -6.71
N ILE A 211 6.94 21.83 -6.43
CA ILE A 211 5.51 21.78 -6.10
C ILE A 211 5.39 21.95 -4.60
N THR A 212 4.63 22.95 -4.16
CA THR A 212 4.27 23.06 -2.74
C THR A 212 3.17 22.04 -2.45
N PRO A 213 3.43 20.98 -1.68
CA PRO A 213 2.41 19.98 -1.42
C PRO A 213 1.27 20.60 -0.63
N THR A 214 0.05 20.46 -1.12
CA THR A 214 -1.13 21.00 -0.45
C THR A 214 -1.49 20.17 0.78
N LYS A 215 -1.77 20.83 1.91
CA LYS A 215 -2.30 20.17 3.11
C LYS A 215 -3.60 19.44 2.76
N GLN A 216 -3.69 18.17 3.13
CA GLN A 216 -4.92 17.39 2.97
C GLN A 216 -5.57 17.18 4.33
N PHE A 217 -6.85 17.46 4.44
CA PHE A 217 -7.66 17.11 5.60
C PHE A 217 -8.95 16.48 5.12
N THR A 218 -9.24 15.28 5.61
CA THR A 218 -10.45 14.54 5.31
C THR A 218 -11.10 14.11 6.61
N PHE A 219 -12.40 14.34 6.72
CA PHE A 219 -13.21 14.00 7.88
C PHE A 219 -14.41 13.19 7.40
N TYR A 220 -14.55 11.97 7.91
CA TYR A 220 -15.62 11.04 7.57
C TYR A 220 -16.47 10.77 8.81
N PRO A 221 -17.54 11.54 9.04
CA PRO A 221 -18.49 11.22 10.10
C PRO A 221 -19.40 10.08 9.68
N TYR A 222 -19.83 9.26 10.64
CA TYR A 222 -20.83 8.23 10.38
C TYR A 222 -21.81 8.09 11.55
N ALA A 223 -22.99 7.60 11.22
CA ALA A 223 -24.00 7.17 12.18
C ALA A 223 -24.71 5.93 11.62
N ALA A 224 -24.96 4.95 12.48
CA ALA A 224 -25.61 3.70 12.14
C ALA A 224 -26.63 3.32 13.20
N THR A 225 -27.64 2.55 12.81
CA THR A 225 -28.59 1.93 13.71
C THR A 225 -28.73 0.46 13.33
N ARG A 226 -28.73 -0.42 14.33
CA ARG A 226 -28.88 -1.87 14.15
C ARG A 226 -30.07 -2.30 15.00
N TYR A 227 -30.94 -3.12 14.42
CA TYR A 227 -32.04 -3.72 15.14
C TYR A 227 -31.77 -5.21 15.32
N ASN A 228 -31.58 -5.64 16.56
CA ASN A 228 -31.44 -7.04 16.89
C ASN A 228 -32.85 -7.65 17.01
N VAL A 229 -33.22 -8.49 16.05
CA VAL A 229 -34.55 -9.13 15.99
C VAL A 229 -34.75 -10.14 17.12
N ILE A 230 -33.67 -10.76 17.61
CA ILE A 230 -33.74 -11.79 18.67
C ILE A 230 -34.03 -11.12 20.01
N ASP A 231 -33.29 -10.06 20.33
CA ASP A 231 -33.38 -9.37 21.62
C ASP A 231 -34.36 -8.19 21.59
N SER A 232 -34.94 -7.88 20.41
CA SER A 232 -35.84 -6.74 20.18
C SER A 232 -35.24 -5.41 20.64
N GLU A 233 -33.94 -5.22 20.41
CA GLU A 233 -33.17 -4.06 20.87
C GLU A 233 -32.66 -3.22 19.70
N ASP A 234 -32.73 -1.90 19.85
CA ASP A 234 -32.13 -0.93 18.94
C ASP A 234 -30.75 -0.53 19.47
N ASP A 235 -29.72 -0.77 18.67
CA ASP A 235 -28.37 -0.29 18.89
C ASP A 235 -28.08 0.93 17.99
N TYR A 236 -27.50 1.97 18.58
CA TYR A 236 -27.18 3.23 17.92
C TYR A 236 -25.69 3.48 18.01
N LYS A 237 -25.05 3.63 16.85
CA LYS A 237 -23.61 3.86 16.75
C LYS A 237 -23.32 5.17 16.03
N ALA A 238 -22.36 5.92 16.53
CA ALA A 238 -21.85 7.11 15.88
C ALA A 238 -20.35 7.24 16.12
N GLY A 239 -19.64 7.72 15.11
CA GLY A 239 -18.20 7.89 15.16
C GLY A 239 -17.69 8.67 13.97
N PHE A 240 -16.37 8.73 13.84
CA PHE A 240 -15.74 9.42 12.72
C PHE A 240 -14.30 8.97 12.48
N ASP A 241 -13.85 9.16 11.25
CA ASP A 241 -12.44 9.03 10.86
C ASP A 241 -11.87 10.38 10.43
N ILE A 242 -10.60 10.61 10.78
CA ILE A 242 -9.80 11.77 10.37
C ILE A 242 -8.56 11.28 9.63
N PHE A 243 -8.33 11.84 8.45
CA PHE A 243 -7.10 11.69 7.69
C PHE A 243 -6.50 13.06 7.44
N TRP A 244 -5.37 13.35 8.06
CA TRP A 244 -4.75 14.67 8.01
C TRP A 244 -3.26 14.58 7.62
N ARG A 245 -2.90 15.35 6.59
CA ARG A 245 -1.52 15.58 6.14
C ARG A 245 -1.18 17.05 6.35
N PRO A 246 -0.68 17.43 7.54
CA PRO A 246 -0.27 18.82 7.84
C PRO A 246 0.92 19.29 7.00
N SER A 247 1.74 18.35 6.54
CA SER A 247 2.88 18.51 5.65
C SER A 247 2.97 17.28 4.75
N SER A 248 3.84 17.33 3.74
CA SER A 248 4.01 16.24 2.78
C SER A 248 4.77 15.04 3.33
N ASN A 249 5.42 15.23 4.47
CA ASN A 249 6.28 14.27 5.12
C ASN A 249 5.69 13.73 6.44
N MET A 250 4.46 14.11 6.79
CA MET A 250 3.77 13.63 7.99
C MET A 250 2.29 13.39 7.71
N GLN A 251 1.79 12.28 8.22
CA GLN A 251 0.39 11.87 8.15
C GLN A 251 -0.11 11.44 9.52
N LEU A 252 -1.24 11.99 9.90
CA LEU A 252 -2.04 11.60 11.05
C LEU A 252 -3.32 10.94 10.54
N THR A 253 -3.59 9.73 11.01
CA THR A 253 -4.86 9.05 10.82
C THR A 253 -5.45 8.75 12.19
N ALA A 254 -6.72 9.07 12.42
CA ALA A 254 -7.40 8.82 13.69
C ALA A 254 -8.82 8.33 13.44
N THR A 255 -9.32 7.48 14.32
CA THR A 255 -10.70 7.01 14.32
C THR A 255 -11.25 7.05 15.75
N VAL A 256 -12.51 7.43 15.88
CA VAL A 256 -13.27 7.37 17.13
C VAL A 256 -14.51 6.53 16.87
N ASN A 257 -14.62 5.46 17.65
CA ASN A 257 -15.68 4.47 17.57
C ASN A 257 -15.94 4.06 16.12
N PRO A 258 -15.06 3.35 15.40
CA PRO A 258 -15.29 2.97 14.00
C PRO A 258 -16.40 1.91 13.83
N ASP A 259 -17.03 1.91 12.65
CA ASP A 259 -17.93 0.82 12.22
C ASP A 259 -17.20 -0.13 11.26
N PHE A 260 -16.85 -1.32 11.76
CA PHE A 260 -16.24 -2.37 10.95
C PHE A 260 -17.26 -3.27 10.24
N GLY A 261 -18.57 -3.04 10.42
CA GLY A 261 -19.64 -3.84 9.82
C GLY A 261 -19.76 -3.71 8.30
N ASN A 262 -19.15 -2.71 7.69
CA ASN A 262 -19.17 -2.47 6.25
C ASN A 262 -17.95 -3.07 5.51
N VAL A 263 -17.05 -3.74 6.23
CA VAL A 263 -15.85 -4.32 5.67
C VAL A 263 -16.16 -5.72 5.15
N GLU A 264 -15.67 -6.04 3.95
CA GLU A 264 -15.88 -7.36 3.35
C GLU A 264 -15.40 -8.48 4.28
N SER A 265 -16.22 -9.53 4.40
CA SER A 265 -15.88 -10.74 5.14
C SER A 265 -14.67 -11.45 4.53
N ASP A 266 -13.82 -12.04 5.38
CA ASP A 266 -12.63 -12.77 4.94
C ASP A 266 -12.99 -14.17 4.42
N ASP A 267 -12.13 -14.70 3.54
CA ASP A 267 -12.25 -16.08 3.09
C ASP A 267 -11.98 -17.06 4.25
N VAL A 268 -12.77 -18.13 4.33
CA VAL A 268 -12.56 -19.17 5.35
C VAL A 268 -11.32 -20.00 5.00
N VAL A 269 -10.24 -19.85 5.75
CA VAL A 269 -8.99 -20.61 5.58
C VAL A 269 -8.73 -21.50 6.80
N VAL A 270 -8.60 -22.81 6.59
CA VAL A 270 -8.18 -23.76 7.62
C VAL A 270 -6.65 -23.79 7.68
N ASN A 271 -6.07 -23.21 8.74
CA ASN A 271 -4.64 -23.23 8.98
C ASN A 271 -4.26 -24.34 9.97
N LEU A 272 -3.39 -25.25 9.54
CA LEU A 272 -2.91 -26.39 10.31
C LEU A 272 -1.47 -26.18 10.83
N THR A 273 -0.93 -24.97 10.68
CA THR A 273 0.41 -24.60 11.14
C THR A 273 0.37 -23.90 12.50
N SER A 274 1.50 -23.84 13.18
CA SER A 274 1.68 -23.09 14.44
C SER A 274 1.87 -21.58 14.23
N PHE A 275 1.79 -21.10 12.99
CA PHE A 275 1.86 -19.68 12.65
C PHE A 275 0.46 -19.15 12.38
N GLU A 276 0.20 -17.89 12.75
CA GLU A 276 -1.09 -17.25 12.52
C GLU A 276 -1.37 -17.05 11.01
N THR A 277 -2.63 -17.15 10.60
CA THR A 277 -3.06 -16.80 9.25
C THR A 277 -3.16 -15.30 9.11
N PHE A 278 -2.47 -14.72 8.13
CA PHE A 278 -2.58 -13.31 7.82
C PHE A 278 -3.67 -13.08 6.77
N PHE A 279 -4.70 -12.31 7.13
CA PHE A 279 -5.67 -11.78 6.18
C PHE A 279 -5.27 -10.35 5.80
N PRO A 280 -5.46 -9.95 4.53
CA PRO A 280 -5.20 -8.57 4.11
C PRO A 280 -6.08 -7.61 4.93
N GLU A 281 -5.53 -6.51 5.41
CA GLU A 281 -6.34 -5.48 6.09
C GLU A 281 -7.28 -4.82 5.07
N LYS A 282 -8.52 -4.50 5.48
CA LYS A 282 -9.53 -3.89 4.61
C LYS A 282 -10.18 -2.65 5.23
N ARG A 283 -9.90 -2.38 6.52
CA ARG A 283 -10.39 -1.19 7.22
C ARG A 283 -9.57 0.03 6.80
N PRO A 284 -10.20 1.10 6.26
CA PRO A 284 -9.48 2.26 5.73
C PRO A 284 -8.48 2.90 6.71
N PHE A 285 -8.81 2.96 8.00
CA PHE A 285 -7.91 3.46 9.05
C PHE A 285 -6.57 2.69 9.12
N PHE A 286 -6.64 1.36 9.09
CA PHE A 286 -5.46 0.50 9.29
C PHE A 286 -4.62 0.40 8.02
N LEU A 287 -5.23 0.46 6.84
CA LEU A 287 -4.56 0.41 5.54
C LEU A 287 -3.52 1.52 5.36
N GLU A 288 -3.88 2.73 5.74
CA GLU A 288 -3.12 3.91 5.35
C GLU A 288 -1.77 4.00 6.08
N GLY A 289 -0.66 3.95 5.34
CA GLY A 289 0.69 4.02 5.94
C GLY A 289 1.12 2.78 6.74
N GLN A 290 0.41 1.65 6.64
CA GLN A 290 0.80 0.40 7.33
C GLN A 290 2.17 -0.15 6.90
N GLU A 291 2.58 0.16 5.67
CA GLU A 291 3.83 -0.28 5.07
C GLU A 291 5.06 0.14 5.88
N ILE A 292 4.96 1.21 6.69
CA ILE A 292 6.04 1.59 7.59
C ILE A 292 6.34 0.44 8.55
N PHE A 293 5.34 -0.26 9.08
CA PHE A 293 5.52 -1.28 10.11
C PHE A 293 6.05 -2.63 9.56
N ARG A 294 6.16 -2.80 8.24
CA ARG A 294 6.68 -4.03 7.64
C ARG A 294 8.20 -4.17 7.83
N THR A 295 8.61 -5.25 8.47
CA THR A 295 10.01 -5.65 8.66
C THR A 295 10.52 -6.56 7.53
N THR A 296 11.84 -6.62 7.42
CA THR A 296 12.65 -7.53 6.58
C THR A 296 12.42 -9.02 6.99
N PRO A 297 12.55 -10.06 6.12
CA PRO A 297 13.18 -10.11 4.80
C PRO A 297 12.45 -9.36 3.70
N ARG A 298 13.19 -8.57 2.91
CA ARG A 298 12.69 -7.89 1.72
C ARG A 298 13.04 -8.62 0.42
N ALA A 299 13.92 -9.62 0.51
CA ALA A 299 14.26 -10.52 -0.58
C ALA A 299 13.07 -11.36 -1.05
N ARG A 300 12.94 -11.51 -2.37
CA ARG A 300 12.03 -12.47 -3.02
C ARG A 300 12.47 -13.89 -2.68
N THR A 301 12.10 -14.41 -1.51
CA THR A 301 12.35 -15.82 -1.22
C THR A 301 11.34 -16.65 -2.01
N HIS A 302 11.75 -17.09 -3.20
CA HIS A 302 11.11 -18.19 -3.90
C HIS A 302 11.27 -19.44 -3.03
N GLY A 303 10.39 -19.61 -2.02
CA GLY A 303 10.13 -20.88 -1.38
C GLY A 303 10.56 -21.12 0.07
N ARG A 304 11.09 -20.15 0.84
CA ARG A 304 11.36 -20.36 2.29
C ARG A 304 11.26 -19.10 3.15
N GLY A 305 10.16 -18.99 3.90
CA GLY A 305 9.97 -18.01 4.96
C GLY A 305 8.91 -16.98 4.63
N THR A 306 7.77 -17.03 5.31
CA THR A 306 6.84 -15.91 5.41
C THR A 306 7.58 -14.77 6.11
N PRO A 307 7.56 -13.52 5.60
CA PRO A 307 8.14 -12.40 6.33
C PRO A 307 7.49 -12.32 7.71
N THR A 308 8.30 -12.18 8.76
CA THR A 308 7.77 -12.09 10.12
C THR A 308 7.14 -10.71 10.31
N ILE A 309 5.81 -10.66 10.31
CA ILE A 309 5.04 -9.43 10.52
C ILE A 309 4.82 -9.26 12.02
N LEU A 310 5.30 -8.16 12.59
CA LEU A 310 5.13 -7.85 14.00
C LEU A 310 3.83 -7.11 14.30
N VAL A 311 3.36 -6.29 13.35
CA VAL A 311 2.12 -5.52 13.48
C VAL A 311 1.06 -6.18 12.60
N ASN A 312 0.21 -7.00 13.21
CA ASN A 312 -0.99 -7.54 12.59
C ASN A 312 -2.20 -6.76 13.11
N THR A 313 -2.68 -5.78 12.34
CA THR A 313 -3.79 -4.91 12.75
C THR A 313 -5.11 -5.67 12.89
N ARG A 314 -5.27 -6.84 12.26
CA ARG A 314 -6.47 -7.67 12.39
C ARG A 314 -6.67 -8.24 13.81
N ARG A 315 -5.63 -8.25 14.65
CA ARG A 315 -5.77 -8.59 16.08
C ARG A 315 -6.56 -7.53 16.85
N ILE A 316 -6.55 -6.29 16.36
CA ILE A 316 -7.30 -5.18 16.94
C ILE A 316 -8.75 -5.33 16.51
N GLY A 317 -9.63 -5.57 17.47
CA GLY A 317 -11.04 -5.93 17.27
C GLY A 317 -11.26 -7.42 16.98
N SER A 318 -10.27 -8.29 17.22
CA SER A 318 -10.51 -9.74 17.22
C SER A 318 -11.45 -10.11 18.38
N PRO A 319 -12.10 -11.29 18.36
CA PRO A 319 -12.79 -11.78 19.54
C PRO A 319 -11.89 -11.74 20.79
N PRO A 320 -12.48 -11.50 21.98
CA PRO A 320 -11.75 -11.52 23.23
C PRO A 320 -11.05 -12.88 23.45
N LYS A 321 -10.02 -12.89 24.30
CA LYS A 321 -9.44 -14.18 24.72
C LYS A 321 -10.50 -14.98 25.47
N GLY A 322 -10.55 -16.28 25.17
CA GLY A 322 -11.42 -17.21 25.88
C GLY A 322 -11.22 -17.12 27.40
N LEU A 323 -12.32 -17.02 28.13
CA LEU A 323 -12.32 -16.93 29.58
C LEU A 323 -12.08 -18.32 30.19
N ASP A 324 -11.00 -18.48 30.95
CA ASP A 324 -10.71 -19.71 31.68
C ASP A 324 -11.48 -19.72 33.02
N ILE A 325 -12.79 -19.99 32.92
CA ILE A 325 -13.70 -20.08 34.05
C ILE A 325 -14.34 -21.46 34.06
N ASP A 326 -14.21 -22.18 35.19
CA ASP A 326 -14.78 -23.52 35.36
C ASP A 326 -16.29 -23.54 35.07
N ASN A 327 -16.71 -24.49 34.21
CA ASN A 327 -18.10 -24.71 33.78
C ASN A 327 -18.77 -23.50 33.11
N LEU A 328 -18.00 -22.56 32.55
CA LEU A 328 -18.55 -21.52 31.68
C LEU A 328 -18.87 -22.11 30.30
N GLU A 329 -20.14 -22.05 29.92
CA GLU A 329 -20.60 -22.34 28.57
C GLU A 329 -21.00 -21.05 27.87
N LEU A 330 -20.43 -20.82 26.69
CA LEU A 330 -20.71 -19.69 25.81
C LEU A 330 -21.36 -20.18 24.52
N THR A 331 -22.30 -19.42 23.99
CA THR A 331 -22.86 -19.73 22.66
C THR A 331 -21.81 -19.50 21.56
N GLN A 332 -22.03 -20.05 20.37
CA GLN A 332 -21.12 -19.80 19.23
C GLN A 332 -21.10 -18.33 18.81
N LEU A 333 -22.18 -17.59 19.03
CA LEU A 333 -22.27 -16.16 18.74
C LEU A 333 -21.35 -15.39 19.69
N GLU A 334 -21.49 -15.63 20.99
CA GLU A 334 -20.72 -14.98 22.06
C GLU A 334 -19.22 -15.27 21.94
N ASN A 335 -18.85 -16.52 21.65
CA ASN A 335 -17.45 -16.91 21.47
C ASN A 335 -16.74 -16.24 20.28
N ASN A 336 -17.50 -15.84 19.26
CA ASN A 336 -16.96 -15.22 18.04
C ASN A 336 -17.29 -13.74 17.93
N GLN A 337 -17.86 -13.14 18.97
CA GLN A 337 -18.19 -11.72 18.98
C GLN A 337 -16.90 -10.89 18.90
N PRO A 338 -16.75 -10.04 17.87
CA PRO A 338 -15.61 -9.13 17.78
C PRO A 338 -15.64 -8.12 18.93
N THR A 339 -14.46 -7.76 19.44
CA THR A 339 -14.33 -6.64 20.37
C THR A 339 -14.45 -5.32 19.62
N GLU A 340 -15.25 -4.41 20.15
CA GLU A 340 -15.38 -3.08 19.57
C GLU A 340 -14.15 -2.21 19.88
N LEU A 341 -13.91 -1.21 19.03
CA LEU A 341 -12.81 -0.27 19.22
C LEU A 341 -13.37 1.08 19.70
N GLN A 342 -12.88 1.61 20.83
CA GLN A 342 -13.22 2.97 21.25
C GLN A 342 -12.56 4.02 20.36
N GLY A 343 -11.32 3.75 19.94
CA GLY A 343 -10.62 4.59 18.99
C GLY A 343 -9.20 4.11 18.71
N ALA A 344 -8.60 4.72 17.68
CA ALA A 344 -7.20 4.52 17.38
C ALA A 344 -6.60 5.75 16.71
N ALA A 345 -5.29 5.90 16.84
CA ALA A 345 -4.52 6.95 16.20
C ALA A 345 -3.21 6.38 15.66
N LYS A 346 -2.82 6.87 14.49
CA LYS A 346 -1.58 6.50 13.82
C LYS A 346 -0.91 7.76 13.27
N ILE A 347 0.38 7.88 13.52
CA ILE A 347 1.23 8.93 12.96
C ILE A 347 2.33 8.23 12.17
N THR A 348 2.49 8.61 10.92
CA THR A 348 3.58 8.14 10.07
C THR A 348 4.25 9.31 9.38
N GLY A 349 5.56 9.25 9.19
CA GLY A 349 6.25 10.31 8.49
C GLY A 349 7.70 9.98 8.15
N GLN A 350 8.34 10.96 7.53
CA GLN A 350 9.73 10.91 7.12
C GLN A 350 10.41 12.26 7.34
N GLN A 351 11.65 12.24 7.79
CA GLN A 351 12.49 13.43 7.90
C GLN A 351 13.93 13.07 7.51
N GLY A 352 14.35 13.56 6.33
CA GLY A 352 15.60 13.12 5.71
C GLY A 352 15.63 11.60 5.56
N ASN A 353 16.68 10.98 6.10
CA ASN A 353 16.91 9.54 6.05
C ASN A 353 16.12 8.74 7.12
N TRP A 354 15.35 9.42 7.97
CA TRP A 354 14.58 8.76 9.02
C TRP A 354 13.12 8.64 8.63
N ARG A 355 12.56 7.44 8.76
CA ARG A 355 11.12 7.17 8.67
C ARG A 355 10.63 6.68 10.02
N TYR A 356 9.42 7.08 10.38
CA TYR A 356 8.85 6.72 11.67
C TYR A 356 7.36 6.40 11.54
N GLY A 357 6.88 5.54 12.43
CA GLY A 357 5.48 5.17 12.55
C GLY A 357 5.13 4.91 14.01
N VAL A 358 4.05 5.48 14.51
CA VAL A 358 3.49 5.21 15.83
C VAL A 358 2.00 4.92 15.65
N LEU A 359 1.52 3.84 16.25
CA LEU A 359 0.13 3.41 16.25
C LEU A 359 -0.29 3.16 17.71
N ALA A 360 -1.48 3.61 18.07
CA ALA A 360 -2.14 3.25 19.32
C ALA A 360 -3.62 2.95 19.03
N ALA A 361 -4.18 1.93 19.68
CA ALA A 361 -5.58 1.55 19.57
C ALA A 361 -6.10 1.06 20.93
N VAL A 362 -7.32 1.47 21.28
CA VAL A 362 -7.98 1.14 22.56
C VAL A 362 -9.29 0.45 22.25
N GLU A 363 -9.41 -0.79 22.69
CA GLU A 363 -10.65 -1.56 22.60
C GLU A 363 -11.64 -1.20 23.71
N ASP A 364 -12.93 -1.40 23.42
CA ASP A 364 -13.97 -1.27 24.42
C ASP A 364 -14.12 -2.55 25.25
N ASP A 365 -14.73 -2.40 26.43
CA ASP A 365 -15.06 -3.56 27.25
C ASP A 365 -16.14 -4.40 26.53
N THR A 366 -15.92 -5.71 26.47
CA THR A 366 -16.87 -6.63 25.83
C THR A 366 -17.75 -7.28 26.89
N LYS A 367 -19.07 -7.09 26.77
CA LYS A 367 -20.04 -7.87 27.55
C LYS A 367 -20.21 -9.22 26.86
N ILE A 368 -20.04 -10.30 27.62
CA ILE A 368 -20.19 -11.67 27.17
C ILE A 368 -21.28 -12.32 28.01
N GLU A 369 -22.25 -12.94 27.35
CA GLU A 369 -23.33 -13.68 28.00
C GLU A 369 -23.07 -15.19 27.93
N GLY A 370 -23.32 -15.87 29.04
CA GLY A 370 -23.04 -17.30 29.15
C GLY A 370 -23.79 -17.95 30.29
N THR A 371 -23.51 -19.23 30.50
CA THR A 371 -24.04 -19.99 31.64
C THR A 371 -22.91 -20.61 32.45
N ILE A 372 -22.95 -20.44 33.77
CA ILE A 372 -22.06 -21.15 34.71
C ILE A 372 -22.92 -22.08 35.57
N ASN A 373 -22.73 -23.40 35.43
CA ASN A 373 -23.57 -24.40 36.10
C ASN A 373 -25.08 -24.18 35.87
N ASP A 374 -25.48 -24.02 34.60
CA ASP A 374 -26.87 -23.75 34.17
C ASP A 374 -27.47 -22.40 34.66
N LEU A 375 -26.68 -21.52 35.26
CA LEU A 375 -27.10 -20.17 35.65
C LEU A 375 -26.59 -19.13 34.66
N GLU A 376 -27.49 -18.32 34.12
CA GLU A 376 -27.15 -17.21 33.24
C GLU A 376 -26.25 -16.19 33.97
N VAL A 377 -25.16 -15.81 33.31
CA VAL A 377 -24.21 -14.82 33.79
C VAL A 377 -23.88 -13.83 32.67
N GLY A 378 -23.75 -12.55 33.04
CA GLY A 378 -23.16 -11.51 32.21
C GLY A 378 -21.76 -11.21 32.71
N LEU A 379 -20.75 -11.46 31.89
CA LEU A 379 -19.35 -11.18 32.19
C LEU A 379 -18.92 -9.93 31.43
N LEU A 380 -18.15 -9.07 32.09
CA LEU A 380 -17.54 -7.90 31.45
C LEU A 380 -16.05 -8.16 31.33
N GLN A 381 -15.57 -8.37 30.10
CA GLN A 381 -14.16 -8.52 29.81
C GLN A 381 -13.59 -7.17 29.39
N LYS A 382 -12.44 -6.82 29.98
CA LYS A 382 -11.74 -5.58 29.64
C LYS A 382 -11.20 -5.63 28.21
N GLY A 383 -11.31 -4.51 27.50
CA GLY A 383 -10.66 -4.34 26.20
C GLY A 383 -9.13 -4.41 26.32
N ARG A 384 -8.45 -4.65 25.18
CA ARG A 384 -6.99 -4.61 25.09
C ARG A 384 -6.53 -3.26 24.55
N ASP A 385 -5.38 -2.81 25.05
CA ASP A 385 -4.67 -1.65 24.52
C ASP A 385 -3.53 -2.12 23.62
N PHE A 386 -3.47 -1.60 22.40
CA PHE A 386 -2.43 -1.91 21.44
C PHE A 386 -1.57 -0.68 21.19
N SER A 387 -0.26 -0.87 21.11
CA SER A 387 0.68 0.15 20.69
C SER A 387 1.77 -0.44 19.80
N ALA A 388 2.19 0.30 18.79
CA ALA A 388 3.35 -0.03 17.99
C ALA A 388 4.15 1.22 17.67
N ALA A 389 5.48 1.11 17.69
CA ALA A 389 6.37 2.17 17.26
C ALA A 389 7.48 1.60 16.39
N ARG A 390 7.84 2.33 15.34
CA ARG A 390 8.94 1.99 14.45
C ARG A 390 9.75 3.22 14.11
N PHE A 391 11.06 3.03 14.10
CA PHE A 391 12.04 3.99 13.60
C PHE A 391 12.95 3.28 12.61
N LEU A 392 13.12 3.87 11.44
CA LEU A 392 13.84 3.27 10.33
C LEU A 392 14.78 4.32 9.73
N TYR A 393 16.07 4.05 9.77
CA TYR A 393 17.06 4.82 9.03
C TYR A 393 17.29 4.16 7.67
N GLU A 394 17.10 4.90 6.59
CA GLU A 394 17.38 4.46 5.23
C GLU A 394 18.21 5.50 4.50
N SER A 395 19.30 5.05 3.89
CA SER A 395 20.21 5.89 3.13
C SER A 395 20.49 5.26 1.77
N THR A 396 20.40 6.10 0.77
CA THR A 396 20.58 5.81 -0.64
C THR A 396 21.71 6.70 -1.14
N THR A 397 22.69 6.09 -1.79
CA THR A 397 23.85 6.81 -2.33
C THR A 397 24.19 6.17 -3.67
N GLY A 398 23.91 6.90 -4.75
CA GLY A 398 23.85 6.29 -6.07
C GLY A 398 22.85 5.13 -6.08
N ASN A 399 23.28 3.96 -6.54
CA ASN A 399 22.44 2.77 -6.60
C ASN A 399 22.61 1.82 -5.39
N SER A 400 23.32 2.26 -4.34
CA SER A 400 23.50 1.50 -3.09
C SER A 400 22.42 1.89 -2.09
N ARG A 401 21.96 0.92 -1.30
CA ARG A 401 20.99 1.16 -0.22
C ARG A 401 21.42 0.52 1.09
N LYS A 402 21.22 1.24 2.19
CA LYS A 402 21.46 0.78 3.56
C LYS A 402 20.25 1.11 4.40
N GLY A 403 19.76 0.14 5.15
CA GLY A 403 18.63 0.30 6.06
C GLY A 403 18.94 -0.30 7.42
N LEU A 404 18.53 0.38 8.49
CA LEU A 404 18.51 -0.17 9.85
C LEU A 404 17.22 0.29 10.53
N GLY A 405 16.41 -0.66 10.95
CA GLY A 405 15.12 -0.47 11.61
C GLY A 405 15.11 -1.00 13.03
N TRP A 406 14.37 -0.31 13.88
CA TRP A 406 13.90 -0.82 15.17
C TRP A 406 12.38 -0.68 15.23
N ILE A 407 11.73 -1.71 15.73
CA ILE A 407 10.28 -1.77 15.90
C ILE A 407 9.95 -2.38 17.25
N THR A 408 8.87 -1.88 17.85
CA THR A 408 8.31 -2.42 19.08
C THR A 408 6.80 -2.51 18.97
N THR A 409 6.22 -3.53 19.56
CA THR A 409 4.77 -3.70 19.74
C THR A 409 4.48 -4.01 21.19
N LEU A 410 3.42 -3.42 21.72
CA LEU A 410 2.91 -3.66 23.06
C LEU A 410 1.43 -3.98 22.96
N VAL A 411 1.02 -5.01 23.68
CA VAL A 411 -0.38 -5.33 23.94
C VAL A 411 -0.52 -5.36 25.46
N SER A 412 -1.44 -4.57 26.00
CA SER A 412 -1.74 -4.58 27.43
C SER A 412 -3.17 -5.02 27.68
N HIS A 413 -3.32 -5.88 28.67
CA HIS A 413 -4.60 -6.38 29.14
C HIS A 413 -4.46 -6.73 30.63
N PRO A 414 -5.50 -6.58 31.47
CA PRO A 414 -5.38 -6.82 32.92
C PRO A 414 -4.88 -8.20 33.34
N GLN A 415 -4.92 -9.19 32.45
CA GLN A 415 -4.49 -10.56 32.70
C GLN A 415 -3.16 -10.91 32.03
N GLU A 416 -2.69 -10.12 31.06
CA GLU A 416 -1.49 -10.44 30.28
C GLU A 416 -0.96 -9.18 29.58
N ASP A 417 0.33 -8.94 29.73
CA ASP A 417 1.06 -7.94 28.96
C ASP A 417 2.05 -8.64 28.02
N ALA A 418 2.08 -8.19 26.76
CA ALA A 418 2.98 -8.71 25.75
C ALA A 418 3.77 -7.58 25.09
N VAL A 419 5.09 -7.69 25.09
CA VAL A 419 5.99 -6.79 24.37
C VAL A 419 6.85 -7.58 23.38
N VAL A 420 7.00 -7.04 22.18
CA VAL A 420 7.91 -7.59 21.17
C VAL A 420 8.77 -6.48 20.60
N HIS A 421 10.06 -6.71 20.54
CA HIS A 421 11.05 -5.84 19.91
C HIS A 421 11.64 -6.54 18.69
N GLY A 422 11.90 -5.76 17.64
CA GLY A 422 12.59 -6.22 16.45
C GLY A 422 13.68 -5.24 16.02
N ILE A 423 14.80 -5.76 15.55
CA ILE A 423 15.82 -5.00 14.83
C ILE A 423 15.96 -5.63 13.46
N ASP A 424 15.91 -4.82 12.41
CA ASP A 424 16.04 -5.30 11.04
C ASP A 424 17.03 -4.45 10.23
N GLY A 425 17.74 -5.08 9.30
CA GLY A 425 18.79 -4.45 8.52
C GLY A 425 18.74 -4.89 7.07
N HIS A 426 19.07 -3.96 6.18
CA HIS A 426 19.12 -4.17 4.74
C HIS A 426 20.38 -3.55 4.14
N TYR A 427 21.01 -4.27 3.21
CA TYR A 427 22.13 -3.78 2.42
C TYR A 427 22.01 -4.22 0.96
N LEU A 428 22.03 -3.25 0.05
CA LEU A 428 22.15 -3.45 -1.39
C LEU A 428 23.41 -2.75 -1.90
N SER A 429 24.28 -3.48 -2.58
CA SER A 429 25.48 -2.90 -3.21
C SER A 429 25.15 -2.04 -4.43
N GLU A 430 26.05 -1.12 -4.76
CA GLU A 430 25.93 -0.21 -5.91
C GLU A 430 25.98 -0.89 -7.29
N ASP A 431 26.39 -2.15 -7.38
CA ASP A 431 26.27 -2.99 -8.57
C ASP A 431 25.10 -3.99 -8.51
N GLY A 432 24.35 -4.01 -7.41
CA GLY A 432 23.21 -4.88 -7.18
C GLY A 432 23.57 -6.36 -6.99
N LYS A 433 24.86 -6.72 -6.92
CA LYS A 433 25.30 -8.11 -6.75
C LYS A 433 25.11 -8.63 -5.34
N TRP A 434 25.20 -7.75 -4.34
CA TRP A 434 24.95 -8.09 -2.94
C TRP A 434 23.63 -7.50 -2.51
N ASN A 435 22.71 -8.36 -2.10
CA ASN A 435 21.46 -7.99 -1.43
C ASN A 435 21.38 -8.84 -0.16
N ILE A 436 21.49 -8.20 1.00
CA ILE A 436 21.55 -8.84 2.30
C ILE A 436 20.46 -8.24 3.17
N ASP A 437 19.68 -9.13 3.78
CA ASP A 437 18.59 -8.84 4.67
C ASP A 437 18.80 -9.62 5.97
N GLY A 438 18.50 -8.99 7.11
CA GLY A 438 18.55 -9.65 8.41
C GLY A 438 17.52 -9.07 9.36
N GLN A 439 16.99 -9.91 10.24
CA GLN A 439 16.09 -9.50 11.31
C GLN A 439 16.49 -10.25 12.59
N THR A 440 16.23 -9.65 13.75
CA THR A 440 16.20 -10.35 15.03
C THR A 440 15.03 -9.85 15.85
N LEU A 441 14.46 -10.74 16.65
CA LEU A 441 13.25 -10.53 17.41
C LEU A 441 13.48 -10.96 18.85
N TYR A 442 12.91 -10.21 19.78
CA TYR A 442 12.82 -10.54 21.18
C TYR A 442 11.37 -10.30 21.63
N SER A 443 10.78 -11.25 22.32
CA SER A 443 9.45 -11.11 22.91
C SER A 443 9.48 -11.39 24.39
N ASP A 444 8.59 -10.75 25.13
CA ASP A 444 8.31 -11.04 26.53
C ASP A 444 6.78 -11.01 26.72
N VAL A 445 6.24 -12.09 27.26
CA VAL A 445 4.81 -12.24 27.57
C VAL A 445 4.72 -12.76 28.99
N ASP A 446 4.25 -11.93 29.91
CA ASP A 446 4.18 -12.25 31.36
C ASP A 446 5.44 -12.95 31.91
N ASP A 447 6.60 -12.30 31.74
CA ASP A 447 7.93 -12.79 32.17
C ASP A 447 8.43 -14.05 31.42
N VAL A 448 7.72 -14.52 30.39
CA VAL A 448 8.20 -15.57 29.48
C VAL A 448 8.84 -14.93 28.26
N SER A 449 10.16 -15.01 28.20
CA SER A 449 10.93 -14.45 27.09
C SER A 449 11.15 -15.44 25.93
N GLY A 450 11.15 -14.90 24.71
CA GLY A 450 11.46 -15.60 23.47
C GLY A 450 12.43 -14.79 22.61
N SER A 451 13.22 -15.46 21.78
CA SER A 451 14.09 -14.79 20.80
C SER A 451 14.12 -15.55 19.48
N GLY A 452 14.32 -14.80 18.40
CA GLY A 452 14.42 -15.32 17.03
C GLY A 452 15.31 -14.45 16.15
N ALA A 453 15.74 -14.98 15.01
CA ALA A 453 16.50 -14.27 13.98
C ALA A 453 16.12 -14.78 12.59
#